data_AF-M2R1X3-F1
#
_entry.id   AF-M2R1X3-F1
#
_cell.length_a   1.000
_cell.length_b   1.000
_cell.length_c   1.000
_cell.angle_alpha   90.00
_cell.angle_beta   90.00
_cell.angle_gamma   90.00
#
_symmetry.space_group_name_H-M   'P 1'
#
loop_
_entity.id
_entity.type
_entity.pdbx_description
1 polymer ?
#
loop_
_entity_poly.entity_id
_entity_poly.type
_entity_poly.pdbx_seq_one_letter_code
_entity_poly.pdbx_strand_id
1 'polypeptide(L)'
;MPSKDFSFMQDPQAYHALPVTNVPPPFLSAPNAPPVSSPIDSLLYSGHYRLAAIAAARNLVSAAPGDHDTLFHLVHVRLACLCLLQEHALAAQESKVLGDLASAFYRHPLTNAHLVPWELRLLVVRLAALGYGEWRKGIMGYYELAHECRENIVRGPESEKQLWRSRLRDCGIRVANVLVEMGDLEGAGRHLSTLAADEEQTREIALMETLVWLRVGHVQAARRCLARASEASPDELIDGTLSALIELANSDYQAAVTSLQALREQFPDDAMAAQNLAVCLLYTGRISDAKNILNDLVDTSPPFHSLILNLSTVFELCTERNRDKKLALAEKLASRKEGTGCVGWELTNAEFKL
;
A
#
# COMPACT_ATOMS: atom_id res chain seq x y z
N MET A 1 -24.49 16.35 28.00
CA MET A 1 -23.23 17.10 27.81
C MET A 1 -23.29 17.75 26.45
N PRO A 2 -22.70 18.95 26.22
CA PRO A 2 -22.73 19.53 24.88
C PRO A 2 -22.03 18.55 23.93
N SER A 3 -22.79 18.03 22.98
CA SER A 3 -22.26 17.19 21.91
C SER A 3 -21.23 18.03 21.15
N LYS A 4 -20.05 17.45 20.88
CA LYS A 4 -19.07 18.14 20.03
C LYS A 4 -19.65 18.23 18.63
N ASP A 5 -19.54 19.40 18.03
CA ASP A 5 -20.07 19.64 16.70
C ASP A 5 -19.03 19.23 15.65
N PHE A 6 -19.36 18.19 14.89
CA PHE A 6 -18.56 17.67 13.79
C PHE A 6 -19.17 17.98 12.41
N SER A 7 -20.16 18.88 12.36
CA SER A 7 -20.86 19.27 11.13
C SER A 7 -19.93 19.85 10.05
N PHE A 8 -18.78 20.41 10.44
CA PHE A 8 -17.76 20.89 9.49
C PHE A 8 -17.25 19.80 8.55
N MET A 9 -17.28 18.52 8.96
CA MET A 9 -16.91 17.42 8.09
C MET A 9 -17.91 17.24 6.94
N GLN A 10 -19.16 17.68 7.10
CA GLN A 10 -20.24 17.47 6.14
C GLN A 10 -20.28 18.53 5.03
N ASP A 11 -19.33 19.47 5.01
CA ASP A 11 -19.23 20.47 3.94
C ASP A 11 -18.97 19.79 2.59
N PRO A 12 -19.89 19.88 1.61
CA PRO A 12 -19.69 19.30 0.29
C PRO A 12 -18.46 19.86 -0.44
N GLN A 13 -18.03 21.09 -0.13
CA GLN A 13 -16.87 21.72 -0.77
C GLN A 13 -15.54 21.10 -0.33
N ALA A 14 -15.54 20.34 0.77
CA ALA A 14 -14.34 19.63 1.23
C ALA A 14 -14.02 18.39 0.37
N TYR A 15 -14.98 17.88 -0.42
CA TYR A 15 -14.83 16.64 -1.20
C TYR A 15 -14.89 16.89 -2.69
N HIS A 16 -13.79 16.59 -3.39
CA HIS A 16 -13.62 16.94 -4.78
C HIS A 16 -14.08 15.84 -5.73
N ALA A 17 -14.50 16.24 -6.92
CA ALA A 17 -14.74 15.31 -8.02
C ALA A 17 -13.45 14.59 -8.39
N LEU A 18 -13.54 13.28 -8.62
CA LEU A 18 -12.36 12.46 -8.91
C LEU A 18 -11.90 12.65 -10.36
N PRO A 19 -10.60 12.88 -10.60
CA PRO A 19 -10.08 13.03 -11.95
C PRO A 19 -10.22 11.70 -12.72
N VAL A 20 -10.52 11.81 -14.02
CA VAL A 20 -10.61 10.67 -14.95
C VAL A 20 -9.43 10.62 -15.91
N THR A 21 -8.56 11.63 -15.90
CA THR A 21 -7.42 11.77 -16.83
C THR A 21 -6.37 10.69 -16.66
N ASN A 22 -6.23 10.16 -15.44
CA ASN A 22 -5.27 9.11 -15.09
C ASN A 22 -5.82 7.69 -15.32
N VAL A 23 -7.08 7.58 -15.77
CA VAL A 23 -7.76 6.30 -15.97
C VAL A 23 -7.75 5.93 -17.45
N PRO A 24 -7.33 4.73 -17.84
CA PRO A 24 -7.43 4.28 -19.21
C PRO A 24 -8.90 4.23 -19.66
N PRO A 25 -9.23 4.67 -20.89
CA PRO A 25 -10.60 4.68 -21.39
C PRO A 25 -11.39 3.37 -21.20
N PRO A 26 -10.79 2.18 -21.35
CA PRO A 26 -11.53 0.92 -21.15
C PRO A 26 -12.12 0.74 -19.75
N PHE A 27 -11.48 1.27 -18.70
CA PHE A 27 -12.00 1.18 -17.33
C PHE A 27 -13.18 2.15 -17.11
N LEU A 28 -13.22 3.28 -17.83
CA LEU A 28 -14.31 4.26 -17.73
C LEU A 28 -15.61 3.76 -18.38
N SER A 29 -15.50 2.90 -19.40
CA SER A 29 -16.63 2.32 -20.12
C SER A 29 -16.75 0.80 -19.92
N ALA A 30 -16.33 0.29 -18.76
CA ALA A 30 -16.29 -1.13 -18.52
C ALA A 30 -17.70 -1.76 -18.50
N PRO A 31 -17.89 -2.91 -19.16
CA PRO A 31 -19.22 -3.52 -19.33
C PRO A 31 -19.80 -4.09 -18.03
N ASN A 32 -18.94 -4.45 -17.06
CA ASN A 32 -19.33 -5.10 -15.81
C ASN A 32 -19.19 -4.17 -14.60
N ALA A 33 -19.23 -2.84 -14.79
CA ALA A 33 -19.09 -1.89 -13.69
C ALA A 33 -20.33 -1.94 -12.76
N PRO A 34 -20.14 -1.96 -11.42
CA PRO A 34 -21.26 -1.96 -10.49
C PRO A 34 -22.02 -0.64 -10.53
N PRO A 35 -23.32 -0.64 -10.19
CA PRO A 35 -24.12 0.57 -10.16
C PRO A 35 -23.64 1.57 -9.09
N VAL A 36 -23.85 2.87 -9.33
CA VAL A 36 -23.48 3.97 -8.42
C VAL A 36 -24.24 3.92 -7.06
N SER A 37 -25.31 3.13 -6.99
CA SER A 37 -26.07 2.87 -5.76
C SER A 37 -25.55 1.68 -4.95
N SER A 38 -24.52 0.97 -5.41
CA SER A 38 -23.95 -0.18 -4.70
C SER A 38 -23.46 0.20 -3.29
N PRO A 39 -23.63 -0.68 -2.30
CA PRO A 39 -23.11 -0.47 -0.95
C PRO A 39 -21.59 -0.34 -0.93
N ILE A 40 -21.07 0.53 -0.04
CA ILE A 40 -19.63 0.78 0.12
C ILE A 40 -18.88 -0.54 0.37
N ASP A 41 -19.37 -1.39 1.27
CA ASP A 41 -18.69 -2.65 1.61
C ASP A 41 -18.52 -3.58 0.42
N SER A 42 -19.54 -3.66 -0.44
CA SER A 42 -19.49 -4.46 -1.67
C SER A 42 -18.50 -3.87 -2.69
N LEU A 43 -18.45 -2.54 -2.80
CA LEU A 43 -17.51 -1.84 -3.68
C LEU A 43 -16.06 -2.01 -3.20
N LEU A 44 -15.83 -1.95 -1.89
CA LEU A 44 -14.51 -2.20 -1.30
C LEU A 44 -14.06 -3.64 -1.50
N TYR A 45 -14.96 -4.61 -1.26
CA TYR A 45 -14.69 -6.03 -1.45
C TYR A 45 -14.39 -6.40 -2.91
N SER A 46 -15.07 -5.73 -3.86
CA SER A 46 -14.86 -5.93 -5.30
C SER A 46 -13.73 -5.08 -5.90
N GLY A 47 -13.05 -4.24 -5.09
CA GLY A 47 -11.91 -3.43 -5.54
C GLY A 47 -12.27 -2.17 -6.32
N HIS A 48 -13.54 -1.73 -6.32
CA HIS A 48 -14.03 -0.53 -7.02
C HIS A 48 -13.87 0.74 -6.16
N TYR A 49 -12.63 1.08 -5.83
CA TYR A 49 -12.31 2.18 -4.90
C TYR A 49 -12.81 3.55 -5.36
N ARG A 50 -12.88 3.81 -6.67
CA ARG A 50 -13.44 5.05 -7.22
C ARG A 50 -14.91 5.24 -6.85
N LEU A 51 -15.72 4.20 -7.06
CA LEU A 51 -17.14 4.23 -6.72
C LEU A 51 -17.34 4.27 -5.21
N ALA A 52 -16.53 3.51 -4.44
CA ALA A 52 -16.55 3.55 -2.99
C ALA A 52 -16.23 4.95 -2.44
N ALA A 53 -15.23 5.64 -3.01
CA ALA A 53 -14.87 7.00 -2.64
C ALA A 53 -15.99 8.01 -2.94
N ILE A 54 -16.69 7.88 -4.08
CA ILE A 54 -17.82 8.74 -4.44
C ILE A 54 -19.00 8.48 -3.49
N ALA A 55 -19.30 7.21 -3.22
CA ALA A 55 -20.35 6.81 -2.28
C ALA A 55 -20.06 7.29 -0.85
N ALA A 56 -18.81 7.20 -0.38
CA ALA A 56 -18.39 7.70 0.92
C ALA A 56 -18.62 9.21 1.05
N ALA A 57 -18.18 10.02 0.07
CA ALA A 57 -18.41 11.46 0.08
C ALA A 57 -19.91 11.82 0.06
N ARG A 58 -20.71 11.15 -0.77
CA ARG A 58 -22.17 11.34 -0.81
C ARG A 58 -22.81 11.02 0.56
N ASN A 59 -22.48 9.86 1.12
CA ASN A 59 -23.05 9.39 2.37
C ASN A 59 -22.68 10.31 3.53
N LEU A 60 -21.47 10.89 3.50
CA LEU A 60 -20.97 11.79 4.52
C LEU A 60 -21.76 13.10 4.57
N VAL A 61 -22.01 13.72 3.42
CA VAL A 61 -22.84 14.93 3.29
C VAL A 61 -24.27 14.67 3.78
N SER A 62 -24.80 13.46 3.58
CA SER A 62 -26.17 13.08 3.99
C SER A 62 -26.28 12.47 5.40
N ALA A 63 -25.15 12.26 6.10
CA ALA A 63 -25.15 11.56 7.38
C ALA A 63 -25.90 12.35 8.47
N ALA A 64 -26.44 11.63 9.47
CA ALA A 64 -27.18 12.26 10.56
C ALA A 64 -26.25 13.17 11.39
N PRO A 65 -26.63 14.43 11.65
CA PRO A 65 -25.83 15.33 12.48
C PRO A 65 -25.82 14.82 13.92
N GLY A 66 -24.67 14.30 14.36
CA GLY A 66 -24.47 13.80 15.73
C GLY A 66 -23.83 12.41 15.82
N ASP A 67 -23.82 11.63 14.73
CA ASP A 67 -23.11 10.35 14.68
C ASP A 67 -21.67 10.54 14.17
N HIS A 68 -20.79 10.96 15.07
CA HIS A 68 -19.39 11.23 14.72
C HIS A 68 -18.60 9.98 14.34
N ASP A 69 -18.98 8.80 14.84
CA ASP A 69 -18.29 7.55 14.53
C ASP A 69 -18.50 7.19 13.06
N THR A 70 -19.74 7.31 12.57
CA THR A 70 -20.05 7.17 11.15
C THR A 70 -19.34 8.22 10.30
N LEU A 71 -19.27 9.48 10.75
CA LEU A 71 -18.55 10.52 10.02
C LEU A 71 -17.05 10.19 9.88
N PHE A 72 -16.37 9.83 10.97
CA PHE A 72 -14.95 9.46 10.90
C PHE A 72 -14.71 8.21 10.06
N HIS A 73 -15.61 7.22 10.13
CA HIS A 73 -15.54 6.04 9.28
C HIS A 73 -15.66 6.40 7.79
N LEU A 74 -16.62 7.24 7.41
CA LEU A 74 -16.80 7.67 6.02
C LEU A 74 -15.63 8.53 5.51
N VAL A 75 -15.07 9.42 6.35
CA VAL A 75 -13.84 10.16 6.01
C VAL A 75 -12.68 9.19 5.80
N HIS A 76 -12.51 8.21 6.70
CA HIS A 76 -11.46 7.20 6.55
C HIS A 76 -11.59 6.45 5.23
N VAL A 77 -12.78 5.93 4.92
CA VAL A 77 -13.03 5.21 3.66
C VAL A 77 -12.74 6.09 2.46
N ARG A 78 -13.19 7.36 2.47
CA ARG A 78 -12.92 8.32 1.40
C ARG A 78 -11.42 8.50 1.18
N LEU A 79 -10.67 8.81 2.22
CA LEU A 79 -9.22 9.06 2.14
C LEU A 79 -8.42 7.81 1.77
N ALA A 80 -8.80 6.64 2.31
CA ALA A 80 -8.15 5.37 2.01
C ALA A 80 -8.35 4.98 0.54
N CYS A 81 -9.57 5.12 0.01
CA CYS A 81 -9.85 4.88 -1.40
C CYS A 81 -9.06 5.82 -2.32
N LEU A 82 -8.92 7.10 -1.96
CA LEU A 82 -8.08 8.03 -2.73
C LEU A 82 -6.61 7.61 -2.75
N CYS A 83 -6.07 7.11 -1.64
CA CYS A 83 -4.71 6.56 -1.59
C CYS A 83 -4.57 5.32 -2.50
N LEU A 84 -5.57 4.42 -2.48
CA LEU A 84 -5.58 3.22 -3.33
C LEU A 84 -5.65 3.57 -4.83
N LEU A 85 -6.30 4.68 -5.17
CA LEU A 85 -6.32 5.24 -6.54
C LEU A 85 -5.07 6.04 -6.90
N GLN A 86 -4.05 6.08 -6.03
CA GLN A 86 -2.83 6.89 -6.18
C GLN A 86 -3.06 8.41 -6.18
N GLU A 87 -4.25 8.88 -5.80
CA GLU A 87 -4.62 10.30 -5.73
C GLU A 87 -4.22 10.93 -4.38
N HIS A 88 -2.95 10.77 -4.01
CA HIS A 88 -2.40 11.17 -2.70
C HIS A 88 -2.49 12.68 -2.45
N ALA A 89 -2.27 13.51 -3.47
CA ALA A 89 -2.37 14.97 -3.36
C ALA A 89 -3.80 15.40 -3.04
N LEU A 90 -4.79 14.77 -3.69
CA LEU A 90 -6.19 15.03 -3.42
C LEU A 90 -6.59 14.54 -2.04
N ALA A 91 -6.18 13.33 -1.65
CA ALA A 91 -6.42 12.80 -0.31
C ALA A 91 -5.87 13.73 0.78
N ALA A 92 -4.67 14.27 0.60
CA ALA A 92 -4.07 15.20 1.56
C ALA A 92 -4.77 16.57 1.58
N GLN A 93 -5.36 17.01 0.47
CA GLN A 93 -6.20 18.20 0.45
C GLN A 93 -7.52 17.98 1.20
N GLU A 94 -8.19 16.87 0.96
CA GLU A 94 -9.46 16.55 1.64
C GLU A 94 -9.25 16.27 3.13
N SER A 95 -8.11 15.70 3.54
CA SER A 95 -7.83 15.41 4.96
C SER A 95 -7.74 16.66 5.83
N LYS A 96 -7.52 17.84 5.24
CA LYS A 96 -7.52 19.13 5.95
C LYS A 96 -8.87 19.48 6.59
N VAL A 97 -9.97 18.85 6.14
CA VAL A 97 -11.27 18.99 6.80
C VAL A 97 -11.19 18.61 8.29
N LEU A 98 -10.28 17.69 8.66
CA LEU A 98 -10.05 17.26 10.04
C LEU A 98 -9.18 18.24 10.86
N GLY A 99 -8.65 19.29 10.26
CA GLY A 99 -7.83 20.27 10.96
C GLY A 99 -6.66 19.66 11.75
N ASP A 100 -6.42 20.22 12.93
CA ASP A 100 -5.37 19.73 13.84
C ASP A 100 -5.90 18.63 14.77
N LEU A 101 -5.52 17.38 14.47
CA LEU A 101 -5.88 16.21 15.28
C LEU A 101 -5.23 16.20 16.67
N ALA A 102 -4.16 16.98 16.91
CA ALA A 102 -3.55 17.08 18.24
C ALA A 102 -4.35 17.98 19.19
N SER A 103 -5.30 18.76 18.65
CA SER A 103 -6.13 19.68 19.43
C SER A 103 -6.93 18.96 20.53
N ALA A 104 -7.08 19.62 21.68
CA ALA A 104 -7.97 19.19 22.76
C ALA A 104 -9.43 19.03 22.29
N PHE A 105 -9.80 19.65 21.15
CA PHE A 105 -11.08 19.43 20.50
C PHE A 105 -11.36 17.96 20.18
N TYR A 106 -10.35 17.11 19.95
CA TYR A 106 -10.55 15.68 19.68
C TYR A 106 -10.50 14.79 20.93
N ARG A 107 -10.34 15.36 22.14
CA ARG A 107 -10.23 14.60 23.40
C ARG A 107 -11.55 14.55 24.18
N HIS A 108 -12.02 13.36 24.54
CA HIS A 108 -13.26 13.21 25.30
C HIS A 108 -13.14 13.94 26.66
N PRO A 109 -14.07 14.84 27.04
CA PRO A 109 -13.89 15.74 28.20
C PRO A 109 -13.67 15.05 29.56
N LEU A 110 -14.16 13.82 29.74
CA LEU A 110 -14.08 13.10 31.02
C LEU A 110 -12.98 12.04 31.08
N THR A 111 -12.76 11.34 29.96
CA THR A 111 -11.86 10.18 29.89
C THR A 111 -10.53 10.56 29.24
N ASN A 112 -10.45 11.75 28.63
CA ASN A 112 -9.33 12.19 27.81
C ASN A 112 -9.00 11.25 26.63
N ALA A 113 -9.90 10.31 26.30
CA ALA A 113 -9.74 9.40 25.18
C ALA A 113 -9.79 10.18 23.85
N HIS A 114 -8.98 9.77 22.88
CA HIS A 114 -9.03 10.36 21.55
C HIS A 114 -10.30 9.89 20.82
N LEU A 115 -11.11 10.83 20.32
CA LEU A 115 -12.37 10.52 19.64
C LEU A 115 -12.15 10.01 18.21
N VAL A 116 -11.09 10.48 17.53
CA VAL A 116 -10.75 10.00 16.19
C VAL A 116 -10.13 8.61 16.27
N PRO A 117 -10.60 7.62 15.48
CA PRO A 117 -10.03 6.29 15.42
C PRO A 117 -8.53 6.28 15.08
N TRP A 118 -7.78 5.35 15.69
CA TRP A 118 -6.33 5.23 15.53
C TRP A 118 -5.88 5.18 14.07
N GLU A 119 -6.53 4.35 13.25
CA GLU A 119 -6.19 4.16 11.83
C GLU A 119 -6.37 5.44 11.00
N LEU A 120 -7.39 6.27 11.32
CA LEU A 120 -7.57 7.55 10.64
C LEU A 120 -6.46 8.55 11.02
N ARG A 121 -6.00 8.53 12.28
CA ARG A 121 -4.88 9.37 12.73
C ARG A 121 -3.59 9.01 12.00
N LEU A 122 -3.29 7.71 11.87
CA LEU A 122 -2.15 7.23 11.09
C LEU A 122 -2.23 7.65 9.63
N LEU A 123 -3.42 7.54 9.01
CA LEU A 123 -3.64 7.93 7.63
C LEU A 123 -3.42 9.43 7.42
N VAL A 124 -3.89 10.29 8.33
CA VAL A 124 -3.69 11.75 8.23
C VAL A 124 -2.20 12.11 8.32
N VAL A 125 -1.45 11.48 9.22
CA VAL A 125 0.02 11.67 9.29
C VAL A 125 0.70 11.23 7.99
N ARG A 126 0.29 10.08 7.44
CA ARG A 126 0.79 9.60 6.14
C ARG A 126 0.53 10.59 5.00
N LEU A 127 -0.68 11.15 4.95
CA LEU A 127 -1.10 12.09 3.92
C LEU A 127 -0.36 13.43 4.01
N ALA A 128 -0.05 13.91 5.21
CA ALA A 128 0.79 15.10 5.39
C ALA A 128 2.17 14.93 4.76
N ALA A 129 2.78 13.74 4.89
CA ALA A 129 4.05 13.41 4.22
C ALA A 129 3.88 13.26 2.70
N LEU A 130 3.03 12.35 2.24
CA LEU A 130 2.93 11.96 0.83
C LEU A 130 2.32 13.05 -0.07
N GLY A 131 1.25 13.70 0.36
CA GLY A 131 0.50 14.59 -0.52
C GLY A 131 1.15 15.96 -0.74
N TYR A 132 1.99 16.39 0.20
CA TYR A 132 2.68 17.68 0.13
C TYR A 132 4.21 17.57 0.05
N GLY A 133 4.76 16.36 0.09
CA GLY A 133 6.20 16.13 0.18
C GLY A 133 6.81 16.64 1.50
N GLU A 134 5.99 16.84 2.55
CA GLU A 134 6.42 17.33 3.84
C GLU A 134 6.89 16.17 4.73
N TRP A 135 7.92 15.44 4.28
CA TRP A 135 8.43 14.21 4.92
C TRP A 135 8.75 14.40 6.41
N ARG A 136 9.34 15.55 6.76
CA ARG A 136 9.66 15.90 8.15
C ARG A 136 8.41 15.94 9.04
N LYS A 137 7.29 16.47 8.54
CA LYS A 137 6.03 16.51 9.30
C LYS A 137 5.45 15.11 9.48
N GLY A 138 5.55 14.24 8.48
CA GLY A 138 5.15 12.84 8.62
C GLY A 138 5.97 12.11 9.68
N ILE A 139 7.30 12.28 9.68
CA ILE A 139 8.17 11.71 10.72
C ILE A 139 7.79 12.24 12.10
N MET A 140 7.66 13.57 12.26
CA MET A 140 7.26 14.19 13.53
C MET A 140 5.90 13.66 14.02
N GLY A 141 4.89 13.58 13.14
CA GLY A 141 3.57 13.07 13.50
C GLY A 141 3.59 11.62 13.98
N TYR A 142 4.41 10.74 13.37
CA TYR A 142 4.56 9.38 13.89
C TYR A 142 5.32 9.33 15.22
N TYR A 143 6.28 10.23 15.46
CA TYR A 143 6.93 10.33 16.77
C TYR A 143 5.98 10.83 17.87
N GLU A 144 5.06 11.74 17.54
CA GLU A 144 4.00 12.20 18.46
C GLU A 144 3.04 11.05 18.81
N LEU A 145 2.59 10.28 17.82
CA LEU A 145 1.78 9.08 18.04
C LEU A 145 2.55 8.02 18.85
N ALA A 146 3.83 7.81 18.56
CA ALA A 146 4.70 6.93 19.33
C ALA A 146 4.89 7.41 20.78
N HIS A 147 4.92 8.72 21.01
CA HIS A 147 4.97 9.27 22.37
C HIS A 147 3.71 8.91 23.15
N GLU A 148 2.52 9.10 22.56
CA GLU A 148 1.26 8.66 23.16
C GLU A 148 1.24 7.15 23.46
N CYS A 149 1.77 6.32 22.55
CA CYS A 149 1.89 4.88 22.82
C CYS A 149 2.77 4.61 24.04
N ARG A 150 3.93 5.26 24.16
CA ARG A 150 4.83 5.10 25.32
C ARG A 150 4.16 5.52 26.63
N GLU A 151 3.43 6.63 26.63
CA GLU A 151 2.69 7.07 27.82
C GLU A 151 1.64 6.03 28.25
N ASN A 152 0.88 5.48 27.30
CA ASN A 152 -0.14 4.48 27.59
C ASN A 152 0.47 3.12 28.00
N ILE A 153 1.66 2.75 27.51
CA ILE A 153 2.38 1.56 27.99
C ILE A 153 2.76 1.71 29.47
N VAL A 154 3.16 2.91 29.89
CA VAL A 154 3.60 3.17 31.28
C VAL A 154 2.42 3.35 32.22
N ARG A 155 1.42 4.15 31.83
CA ARG A 155 0.31 4.60 32.71
C ARG A 155 -1.01 3.85 32.49
N GLY A 156 -1.17 3.20 31.34
CA GLY A 156 -2.42 2.54 30.96
C GLY A 156 -2.65 1.20 31.67
N PRO A 157 -3.87 0.65 31.56
CA PRO A 157 -4.21 -0.64 32.15
C PRO A 157 -3.41 -1.77 31.49
N GLU A 158 -3.05 -2.80 32.27
CA GLU A 158 -2.22 -3.92 31.81
C GLU A 158 -2.82 -4.63 30.59
N SER A 159 -4.16 -4.72 30.53
CA SER A 159 -4.90 -5.32 29.41
C SER A 159 -4.68 -4.65 28.06
N GLU A 160 -4.29 -3.37 28.03
CA GLU A 160 -4.08 -2.62 26.79
C GLU A 160 -2.61 -2.45 26.43
N LYS A 161 -1.67 -2.79 27.33
CA LYS A 161 -0.25 -2.56 27.08
C LYS A 161 0.27 -3.27 25.84
N GLN A 162 -0.22 -4.49 25.57
CA GLN A 162 0.16 -5.22 24.36
C GLN A 162 -0.30 -4.51 23.08
N LEU A 163 -1.53 -3.98 23.07
CA LEU A 163 -2.04 -3.16 21.96
C LEU A 163 -1.15 -1.92 21.74
N TRP A 164 -0.78 -1.22 22.81
CA TRP A 164 0.06 -0.02 22.70
C TRP A 164 1.50 -0.34 22.29
N ARG A 165 2.05 -1.50 22.66
CA ARG A 165 3.34 -2.00 22.14
C ARG A 165 3.28 -2.26 20.64
N SER A 166 2.24 -2.93 20.18
CA SER A 166 2.00 -3.16 18.74
C SER A 166 1.89 -1.83 17.98
N ARG A 167 1.11 -0.86 18.49
CA ARG A 167 1.00 0.48 17.91
C ARG A 167 2.32 1.25 17.88
N LEU A 168 3.12 1.17 18.95
CA LEU A 168 4.44 1.80 19.02
C LEU A 168 5.37 1.24 17.94
N ARG A 169 5.36 -0.08 17.74
CA ARG A 169 6.15 -0.75 16.72
C ARG A 169 5.69 -0.37 15.31
N ASP A 170 4.37 -0.37 15.07
CA ASP A 170 3.79 0.08 13.80
C ASP A 170 4.18 1.53 13.48
N CYS A 171 4.18 2.44 14.47
CA CYS A 171 4.71 3.80 14.28
C CYS A 171 6.18 3.79 13.87
N GLY A 172 7.01 2.92 14.47
CA GLY A 172 8.41 2.73 14.11
C GLY A 172 8.58 2.27 12.65
N ILE A 173 7.81 1.28 12.21
CA ILE A 173 7.82 0.77 10.83
C ILE A 173 7.38 1.86 9.85
N ARG A 174 6.36 2.65 10.20
CA ARG A 174 5.89 3.77 9.36
C ARG A 174 6.92 4.88 9.24
N VAL A 175 7.72 5.15 10.28
CA VAL A 175 8.88 6.06 10.17
C VAL A 175 9.89 5.51 9.16
N ALA A 176 10.22 4.21 9.22
CA ALA A 176 11.08 3.59 8.21
C ALA A 176 10.51 3.78 6.79
N ASN A 177 9.20 3.62 6.63
CA ASN A 177 8.53 3.82 5.35
C ASN A 177 8.66 5.28 4.86
N VAL A 178 8.45 6.28 5.72
CA VAL A 178 8.66 7.69 5.32
C VAL A 178 10.11 7.97 4.95
N LEU A 179 11.09 7.35 5.62
CA LEU A 179 12.51 7.47 5.25
C LEU A 179 12.77 6.88 3.85
N VAL A 180 12.15 5.74 3.51
CA VAL A 180 12.22 5.15 2.17
C VAL A 180 11.62 6.08 1.12
N GLU A 181 10.43 6.64 1.36
CA GLU A 181 9.75 7.57 0.43
C GLU A 181 10.53 8.88 0.23
N MET A 182 11.19 9.36 1.28
CA MET A 182 12.08 10.53 1.22
C MET A 182 13.41 10.24 0.47
N GLY A 183 13.72 8.97 0.22
CA GLY A 183 14.97 8.52 -0.41
C GLY A 183 16.14 8.33 0.55
N ASP A 184 15.94 8.49 1.86
CA ASP A 184 16.95 8.18 2.89
C ASP A 184 16.92 6.67 3.23
N LEU A 185 17.34 5.87 2.26
CA LEU A 185 17.30 4.41 2.35
C LEU A 185 18.26 3.87 3.41
N GLU A 186 19.44 4.47 3.57
CA GLU A 186 20.37 4.05 4.62
C GLU A 186 19.83 4.37 6.02
N GLY A 187 19.21 5.54 6.19
CA GLY A 187 18.52 5.92 7.42
C GLY A 187 17.39 4.94 7.74
N ALA A 188 16.58 4.55 6.74
CA ALA A 188 15.54 3.55 6.90
C ALA A 188 16.09 2.20 7.39
N GLY A 189 17.18 1.70 6.78
CA GLY A 189 17.82 0.44 7.16
C GLY A 189 18.37 0.47 8.59
N ARG A 190 19.08 1.56 8.95
CA ARG A 190 19.56 1.77 10.33
C ARG A 190 18.41 1.84 11.32
N HIS A 191 17.34 2.56 11.01
CA HIS A 191 16.17 2.67 11.88
C HIS A 191 15.50 1.32 12.10
N LEU A 192 15.24 0.54 11.04
CA LEU A 192 14.71 -0.83 11.14
C LEU A 192 15.59 -1.74 12.00
N SER A 193 16.92 -1.62 11.88
CA SER A 193 17.85 -2.40 12.70
C SER A 193 17.69 -2.14 14.21
N THR A 194 17.29 -0.94 14.61
CA THR A 194 17.00 -0.61 16.01
C THR A 194 15.68 -1.19 16.50
N LEU A 195 14.72 -1.42 15.60
CA LEU A 195 13.42 -2.02 15.92
C LEU A 195 13.50 -3.55 16.01
N ALA A 196 14.39 -4.17 15.23
CA ALA A 196 14.59 -5.62 15.19
C ALA A 196 15.24 -6.20 16.47
N ALA A 197 15.59 -5.36 17.44
CA ALA A 197 16.15 -5.80 18.73
C ALA A 197 15.08 -6.23 19.76
N ASP A 198 13.79 -6.06 19.44
CA ASP A 198 12.64 -6.45 20.27
C ASP A 198 12.06 -7.79 19.78
N GLU A 199 11.86 -8.78 20.66
CA GLU A 199 11.74 -10.21 20.30
C GLU A 199 10.50 -10.56 19.44
N GLU A 200 9.38 -9.86 19.64
CA GLU A 200 8.15 -10.12 18.90
C GLU A 200 8.23 -9.52 17.47
N GLN A 201 7.92 -10.31 16.44
CA GLN A 201 7.99 -9.91 15.01
C GLN A 201 9.38 -9.55 14.46
N THR A 202 10.46 -10.01 15.12
CA THR A 202 11.86 -9.85 14.65
C THR A 202 12.03 -10.22 13.17
N ARG A 203 11.33 -11.28 12.71
CA ARG A 203 11.37 -11.74 11.32
C ARG A 203 10.86 -10.68 10.34
N GLU A 204 9.64 -10.17 10.53
CA GLU A 204 9.03 -9.22 9.59
C GLU A 204 9.89 -7.97 9.41
N ILE A 205 10.42 -7.43 10.51
CA ILE A 205 11.32 -6.27 10.48
C ILE A 205 12.63 -6.61 9.75
N ALA A 206 13.20 -7.80 9.98
CA ALA A 206 14.40 -8.24 9.27
C ALA A 206 14.18 -8.44 7.76
N LEU A 207 12.99 -8.88 7.33
CA LEU A 207 12.61 -8.96 5.92
C LEU A 207 12.47 -7.56 5.30
N MET A 208 11.83 -6.62 6.00
CA MET A 208 11.75 -5.22 5.57
C MET A 208 13.16 -4.60 5.44
N GLU A 209 14.03 -4.86 6.42
CA GLU A 209 15.42 -4.39 6.39
C GLU A 209 16.19 -5.01 5.22
N THR A 210 15.98 -6.29 4.92
CA THR A 210 16.56 -6.97 3.75
C THR A 210 16.17 -6.27 2.45
N LEU A 211 14.89 -5.95 2.27
CA LEU A 211 14.37 -5.24 1.10
C LEU A 211 14.96 -3.83 0.97
N VAL A 212 15.11 -3.10 2.08
CA VAL A 212 15.76 -1.79 2.09
C VAL A 212 17.23 -1.91 1.65
N TRP A 213 17.99 -2.86 2.20
CA TRP A 213 19.39 -3.05 1.81
C TRP A 213 19.55 -3.53 0.37
N LEU A 214 18.62 -4.33 -0.16
CA LEU A 214 18.55 -4.66 -1.58
C LEU A 214 18.33 -3.40 -2.44
N ARG A 215 17.43 -2.51 -2.04
CA ARG A 215 17.18 -1.25 -2.75
C ARG A 215 18.39 -0.31 -2.73
N VAL A 216 19.18 -0.32 -1.65
CA VAL A 216 20.46 0.39 -1.54
C VAL A 216 21.55 -0.25 -2.42
N GLY A 217 21.45 -1.54 -2.74
CA GLY A 217 22.50 -2.32 -3.38
C GLY A 217 23.53 -2.90 -2.41
N HIS A 218 23.29 -2.84 -1.09
CA HIS A 218 24.18 -3.39 -0.07
C HIS A 218 23.93 -4.90 0.12
N VAL A 219 24.32 -5.71 -0.86
CA VAL A 219 24.07 -7.16 -0.93
C VAL A 219 24.49 -7.90 0.35
N GLN A 220 25.65 -7.56 0.95
CA GLN A 220 26.11 -8.23 2.17
C GLN A 220 25.23 -7.97 3.39
N ALA A 221 24.65 -6.77 3.51
CA ALA A 221 23.76 -6.44 4.62
C ALA A 221 22.43 -7.17 4.44
N ALA A 222 21.88 -7.16 3.21
CA ALA A 222 20.69 -7.92 2.87
C ALA A 222 20.83 -9.42 3.21
N ARG A 223 21.97 -10.05 2.87
CA ARG A 223 22.25 -11.46 3.22
C ARG A 223 22.23 -11.70 4.74
N ARG A 224 22.83 -10.81 5.53
CA ARG A 224 22.83 -10.94 7.00
C ARG A 224 21.43 -10.78 7.60
N CYS A 225 20.66 -9.81 7.10
CA CYS A 225 19.29 -9.57 7.56
C CYS A 225 18.38 -10.77 7.22
N LEU A 226 18.51 -11.32 6.01
CA LEU A 226 17.77 -12.51 5.60
C LEU A 226 18.13 -13.72 6.44
N ALA A 227 19.42 -13.97 6.69
CA ALA A 227 19.86 -15.07 7.55
C ALA A 227 19.23 -14.98 8.95
N ARG A 228 19.21 -13.78 9.56
CA ARG A 228 18.55 -13.54 10.85
C ARG A 228 17.04 -13.79 10.78
N ALA A 229 16.38 -13.41 9.69
CA ALA A 229 14.95 -13.66 9.48
C ALA A 229 14.64 -15.17 9.38
N SER A 230 15.46 -15.91 8.64
CA SER A 230 15.35 -17.36 8.47
C SER A 230 15.63 -18.12 9.77
N GLU A 231 16.62 -17.68 10.56
CA GLU A 231 16.91 -18.25 11.88
C GLU A 231 15.74 -18.08 12.87
N ALA A 232 15.05 -16.94 12.82
CA ALA A 232 13.92 -16.66 13.71
C ALA A 232 12.68 -17.51 13.37
N SER A 233 12.36 -17.63 12.08
CA SER A 233 11.29 -18.52 11.59
C SER A 233 11.51 -18.73 10.09
N PRO A 234 11.87 -19.93 9.62
CA PRO A 234 12.12 -20.15 8.20
C PRO A 234 10.82 -20.15 7.38
N ASP A 235 10.88 -19.63 6.16
CA ASP A 235 9.81 -19.72 5.15
C ASP A 235 10.44 -19.97 3.78
N GLU A 236 10.23 -21.14 3.19
CA GLU A 236 10.91 -21.55 1.96
C GLU A 236 10.60 -20.62 0.78
N LEU A 237 9.35 -20.16 0.65
CA LEU A 237 8.93 -19.31 -0.45
C LEU A 237 9.48 -17.89 -0.29
N ILE A 238 9.31 -17.27 0.88
CA ILE A 238 9.76 -15.89 1.11
C ILE A 238 11.29 -15.83 1.15
N ASP A 239 11.93 -16.74 1.87
CA ASP A 239 13.39 -16.72 2.03
C ASP A 239 14.09 -17.10 0.73
N GLY A 240 13.53 -18.04 -0.03
CA GLY A 240 14.00 -18.38 -1.37
C GLY A 240 13.84 -17.22 -2.35
N THR A 241 12.70 -16.53 -2.32
CA THR A 241 12.46 -15.37 -3.20
C THR A 241 13.45 -14.25 -2.90
N LEU A 242 13.65 -13.89 -1.63
CA LEU A 242 14.64 -12.88 -1.24
C LEU A 242 16.07 -13.31 -1.56
N SER A 243 16.40 -14.59 -1.42
CA SER A 243 17.71 -15.13 -1.81
C SER A 243 17.96 -14.96 -3.31
N ALA A 244 16.96 -15.25 -4.15
CA ALA A 244 17.07 -15.04 -5.59
C ALA A 244 17.15 -13.54 -5.96
N LEU A 245 16.48 -12.65 -5.23
CA LEU A 245 16.62 -11.20 -5.41
C LEU A 245 18.02 -10.71 -5.01
N ILE A 246 18.64 -11.32 -4.00
CA ILE A 246 20.04 -11.06 -3.63
C ILE A 246 21.00 -11.54 -4.73
N GLU A 247 20.76 -12.70 -5.35
CA GLU A 247 21.53 -13.18 -6.50
C GLU A 247 21.41 -12.22 -7.68
N LEU A 248 20.19 -11.78 -8.00
CA LEU A 248 19.90 -10.77 -9.02
C LEU A 248 20.66 -9.46 -8.74
N ALA A 249 20.61 -8.95 -7.50
CA ALA A 249 21.33 -7.74 -7.09
C ALA A 249 22.85 -7.89 -7.14
N ASN A 250 23.36 -9.10 -6.99
CA ASN A 250 24.78 -9.43 -7.13
C ASN A 250 25.20 -9.67 -8.59
N SER A 251 24.31 -9.42 -9.56
CA SER A 251 24.51 -9.68 -10.99
C SER A 251 24.67 -11.17 -11.37
N ASP A 252 24.30 -12.08 -10.46
CA ASP A 252 24.31 -13.52 -10.71
C ASP A 252 23.00 -13.97 -11.37
N TYR A 253 22.67 -13.38 -12.52
CA TYR A 253 21.36 -13.54 -13.17
C TYR A 253 20.99 -15.00 -13.46
N GLN A 254 21.97 -15.82 -13.84
CA GLN A 254 21.74 -17.22 -14.14
C GLN A 254 21.41 -18.04 -12.88
N ALA A 255 22.04 -17.72 -11.74
CA ALA A 255 21.72 -18.34 -10.46
C ALA A 255 20.30 -17.95 -10.03
N ALA A 256 19.97 -16.66 -10.12
CA ALA A 256 18.62 -16.16 -9.82
C ALA A 256 17.54 -16.85 -10.65
N VAL A 257 17.77 -17.07 -11.95
CA VAL A 257 16.87 -17.84 -12.82
C VAL A 257 16.70 -19.27 -12.30
N THR A 258 17.79 -19.98 -11.98
CA THR A 258 17.71 -21.35 -11.47
C THR A 258 16.96 -21.42 -10.13
N SER A 259 17.24 -20.52 -9.20
CA SER A 259 16.57 -20.43 -7.90
C SER A 259 15.07 -20.16 -8.06
N LEU A 260 14.68 -19.20 -8.91
CA LEU A 260 13.27 -18.86 -9.15
C LEU A 260 12.52 -19.91 -9.97
N GLN A 261 13.20 -20.66 -10.83
CA GLN A 261 12.61 -21.82 -11.51
C GLN A 261 12.27 -22.91 -10.50
N ALA A 262 13.21 -23.26 -9.61
CA ALA A 262 12.97 -24.24 -8.55
C ALA A 262 11.81 -23.80 -7.63
N LEU A 263 11.78 -22.53 -7.23
CA LEU A 263 10.68 -21.98 -6.44
C LEU A 263 9.33 -22.06 -7.16
N ARG A 264 9.29 -21.75 -8.46
CA ARG A 264 8.05 -21.83 -9.24
C ARG A 264 7.56 -23.28 -9.40
N GLU A 265 8.47 -24.25 -9.46
CA GLU A 265 8.10 -25.68 -9.49
C GLU A 265 7.48 -26.13 -8.17
N GLN A 266 7.97 -25.61 -7.04
CA GLN A 266 7.44 -25.91 -5.70
C GLN A 266 6.16 -25.14 -5.38
N PHE A 267 6.07 -23.88 -5.80
CA PHE A 267 4.98 -22.95 -5.53
C PHE A 267 4.39 -22.42 -6.86
N PRO A 268 3.71 -23.28 -7.64
CA PRO A 268 3.23 -22.93 -8.99
C PRO A 268 2.19 -21.80 -9.00
N ASP A 269 1.46 -21.63 -7.91
CA ASP A 269 0.41 -20.61 -7.75
C ASP A 269 0.95 -19.24 -7.30
N ASP A 270 2.25 -19.13 -6.95
CA ASP A 270 2.82 -17.87 -6.49
C ASP A 270 3.16 -16.94 -7.67
N ALA A 271 2.28 -15.97 -7.90
CA ALA A 271 2.41 -15.01 -8.98
C ALA A 271 3.66 -14.12 -8.84
N MET A 272 4.15 -13.86 -7.62
CA MET A 272 5.30 -13.01 -7.37
C MET A 272 6.62 -13.69 -7.76
N ALA A 273 6.79 -14.98 -7.41
CA ALA A 273 7.93 -15.79 -7.82
C ALA A 273 7.98 -15.93 -9.35
N ALA A 274 6.83 -16.21 -9.99
CA ALA A 274 6.74 -16.27 -11.44
C ALA A 274 7.06 -14.92 -12.11
N GLN A 275 6.60 -13.80 -11.54
CA GLN A 275 6.94 -12.44 -11.97
C GLN A 275 8.45 -12.17 -11.86
N ASN A 276 9.06 -12.51 -10.73
CA ASN A 276 10.50 -12.34 -10.51
C ASN A 276 11.32 -13.19 -11.48
N LEU A 277 10.87 -14.41 -11.79
CA LEU A 277 11.48 -15.26 -12.82
C LEU A 277 11.43 -14.57 -14.19
N ALA A 278 10.27 -14.03 -14.58
CA ALA A 278 10.13 -13.31 -15.84
C ALA A 278 11.09 -12.12 -15.92
N VAL A 279 11.27 -11.36 -14.84
CA VAL A 279 12.26 -10.27 -14.78
C VAL A 279 13.69 -10.79 -14.97
N CYS A 280 14.08 -11.86 -14.29
CA CYS A 280 15.42 -12.45 -14.44
C CYS A 280 15.66 -12.99 -15.86
N LEU A 281 14.62 -13.51 -16.52
CA LEU A 281 14.68 -13.94 -17.92
C LEU A 281 14.92 -12.76 -18.87
N LEU A 282 14.40 -11.56 -18.57
CA LEU A 282 14.74 -10.35 -19.33
C LEU A 282 16.22 -10.00 -19.22
N TYR A 283 16.81 -10.05 -18.01
CA TYR A 283 18.24 -9.80 -17.79
C TYR A 283 19.15 -10.81 -18.49
N THR A 284 18.67 -12.03 -18.75
CA THR A 284 19.40 -13.07 -19.50
C THR A 284 19.07 -13.09 -20.99
N GLY A 285 18.31 -12.10 -21.51
CA GLY A 285 17.97 -11.97 -22.93
C GLY A 285 16.87 -12.92 -23.42
N ARG A 286 16.25 -13.70 -22.53
CA ARG A 286 15.15 -14.64 -22.83
C ARG A 286 13.78 -13.92 -22.85
N ILE A 287 13.67 -12.89 -23.69
CA ILE A 287 12.51 -11.98 -23.73
C ILE A 287 11.21 -12.73 -24.06
N SER A 288 11.26 -13.70 -24.98
CA SER A 288 10.10 -14.50 -25.37
C SER A 288 9.52 -15.30 -24.19
N ASP A 289 10.38 -15.88 -23.37
CA ASP A 289 9.97 -16.68 -22.20
C ASP A 289 9.38 -15.78 -21.12
N ALA A 290 10.04 -14.65 -20.84
CA ALA A 290 9.51 -13.63 -19.93
C ALA A 290 8.12 -13.16 -20.37
N LYS A 291 7.94 -12.84 -21.65
CA LYS A 291 6.66 -12.44 -22.22
C LYS A 291 5.58 -13.50 -22.00
N ASN A 292 5.89 -14.77 -22.23
CA ASN A 292 4.93 -15.86 -22.09
C ASN A 292 4.47 -15.99 -20.62
N ILE A 293 5.40 -15.96 -19.67
CA ILE A 293 5.10 -16.01 -18.23
C ILE A 293 4.22 -14.83 -17.82
N LEU A 294 4.55 -13.60 -18.24
CA LEU A 294 3.78 -12.42 -17.88
C LEU A 294 2.36 -12.42 -18.47
N ASN A 295 2.18 -12.92 -19.69
CA ASN A 295 0.84 -13.05 -20.28
C ASN A 295 0.01 -14.13 -19.56
N ASP A 296 0.62 -15.25 -19.21
CA ASP A 296 -0.01 -16.31 -18.42
C ASP A 296 -0.45 -15.81 -17.05
N LEU A 297 0.40 -15.04 -16.36
CA LEU A 297 0.05 -14.42 -15.07
C LEU A 297 -1.11 -13.44 -15.19
N VAL A 298 -1.21 -12.67 -16.28
CA VAL A 298 -2.35 -11.77 -16.52
C VAL A 298 -3.67 -12.53 -16.63
N ASP A 299 -3.64 -13.79 -17.09
CA ASP A 299 -4.81 -14.64 -17.23
C ASP A 299 -5.16 -15.42 -15.96
N THR A 300 -4.15 -15.79 -15.16
CA THR A 300 -4.29 -16.72 -14.03
C THR A 300 -4.27 -16.05 -12.67
N SER A 301 -3.79 -14.80 -12.57
CA SER A 301 -3.63 -14.11 -11.28
C SER A 301 -4.36 -12.76 -11.23
N PRO A 302 -4.73 -12.28 -10.02
CA PRO A 302 -5.12 -10.89 -9.80
C PRO A 302 -4.09 -9.93 -10.40
N PRO A 303 -4.51 -8.79 -10.99
CA PRO A 303 -3.56 -7.81 -11.49
C PRO A 303 -2.80 -7.20 -10.31
N PHE A 304 -1.52 -6.90 -10.50
CA PHE A 304 -0.76 -6.08 -9.57
C PHE A 304 0.21 -5.19 -10.34
N HIS A 305 0.57 -4.06 -9.73
CA HIS A 305 1.33 -2.99 -10.36
C HIS A 305 2.54 -3.49 -11.17
N SER A 306 3.42 -4.28 -10.54
CA SER A 306 4.65 -4.74 -11.20
C SER A 306 4.39 -5.70 -12.37
N LEU A 307 3.34 -6.52 -12.32
CA LEU A 307 2.97 -7.40 -13.43
C LEU A 307 2.61 -6.59 -14.68
N ILE A 308 1.73 -5.61 -14.52
CA ILE A 308 1.25 -4.78 -15.62
C ILE A 308 2.37 -3.88 -16.16
N LEU A 309 3.17 -3.30 -15.27
CA LEU A 309 4.31 -2.46 -15.64
C LEU A 309 5.36 -3.25 -16.42
N ASN A 310 5.71 -4.46 -15.98
CA ASN A 310 6.72 -5.29 -16.62
C ASN A 310 6.21 -5.85 -17.96
N LEU A 311 4.96 -6.28 -18.05
CA LEU A 311 4.39 -6.70 -19.34
C LEU A 311 4.32 -5.55 -20.35
N SER A 312 3.95 -4.35 -19.88
CA SER A 312 3.97 -3.14 -20.70
C SER A 312 5.38 -2.79 -21.18
N THR A 313 6.39 -2.97 -20.33
CA THR A 313 7.81 -2.85 -20.71
C THR A 313 8.20 -3.88 -21.77
N VAL A 314 7.75 -5.13 -21.64
CA VAL A 314 8.01 -6.16 -22.66
C VAL A 314 7.35 -5.81 -23.99
N PHE A 315 6.16 -5.21 -24.00
CA PHE A 315 5.56 -4.72 -25.25
C PHE A 315 6.40 -3.63 -25.91
N GLU A 316 6.94 -2.68 -25.14
CA GLU A 316 7.87 -1.65 -25.65
C GLU A 316 9.13 -2.26 -26.27
N LEU A 317 9.66 -3.33 -25.67
CA LEU A 317 10.85 -4.02 -26.17
C LEU A 317 10.59 -4.87 -27.42
N CYS A 318 9.38 -5.41 -27.57
CA CYS A 318 9.09 -6.37 -28.63
C CYS A 318 8.42 -5.78 -29.88
N THR A 319 7.81 -4.59 -29.82
CA THR A 319 7.03 -4.07 -30.96
C THR A 319 6.83 -2.55 -30.95
N GLU A 320 6.89 -1.96 -32.16
CA GLU A 320 6.50 -0.56 -32.40
C GLU A 320 5.00 -0.30 -32.15
N ARG A 321 4.15 -1.34 -32.23
CA ARG A 321 2.72 -1.27 -31.91
C ARG A 321 2.44 -1.51 -30.42
N ASN A 322 3.36 -1.12 -29.54
CA ASN A 322 3.23 -1.37 -28.11
C ASN A 322 2.00 -0.67 -27.50
N ARG A 323 1.65 0.53 -28.00
CA ARG A 323 0.47 1.27 -27.55
C ARG A 323 -0.83 0.47 -27.74
N ASP A 324 -0.99 -0.16 -28.90
CA ASP A 324 -2.16 -0.98 -29.19
C ASP A 324 -2.23 -2.20 -28.26
N LYS A 325 -1.07 -2.82 -27.96
CA LYS A 325 -0.98 -3.96 -27.04
C LYS A 325 -1.31 -3.57 -25.59
N LYS A 326 -0.84 -2.41 -25.14
CA LYS A 326 -1.15 -1.86 -23.81
C LYS A 326 -2.64 -1.52 -23.67
N LEU A 327 -3.25 -0.92 -24.70
CA LEU A 327 -4.68 -0.64 -24.71
C LEU A 327 -5.51 -1.92 -24.74
N ALA A 328 -5.14 -2.90 -25.57
CA ALA A 328 -5.81 -4.21 -25.58
C ALA A 328 -5.68 -4.94 -24.23
N LEU A 329 -4.55 -4.80 -23.53
CA LEU A 329 -4.38 -5.31 -22.17
C LEU A 329 -5.33 -4.58 -21.20
N ALA A 330 -5.42 -3.25 -21.26
CA ALA A 330 -6.37 -2.48 -20.45
C ALA A 330 -7.82 -2.89 -20.71
N GLU A 331 -8.22 -3.10 -21.97
CA GLU A 331 -9.55 -3.61 -22.35
C GLU A 331 -9.83 -4.99 -21.75
N LYS A 332 -8.89 -5.92 -21.90
CA LYS A 332 -8.99 -7.27 -21.30
C LYS A 332 -9.20 -7.18 -19.79
N LEU A 333 -8.38 -6.39 -19.10
CA LEU A 333 -8.44 -6.23 -17.66
C LEU A 333 -9.71 -5.51 -17.18
N ALA A 334 -10.22 -4.53 -17.94
CA ALA A 334 -11.48 -3.85 -17.63
C ALA A 334 -12.72 -4.74 -17.89
N SER A 335 -12.62 -5.73 -18.77
CA SER A 335 -13.71 -6.67 -19.09
C SER A 335 -13.89 -7.80 -18.08
N ARG A 336 -13.02 -7.91 -17.07
CA ARG A 336 -13.10 -8.96 -16.04
C ARG A 336 -14.40 -8.86 -15.26
N LYS A 337 -15.00 -10.01 -14.94
CA LYS A 337 -16.23 -10.09 -14.15
C LYS A 337 -15.93 -9.97 -12.66
N GLU A 338 -16.87 -9.40 -11.91
CA GLU A 338 -16.86 -9.36 -10.45
C GLU A 338 -16.79 -10.79 -9.89
N GLY A 339 -15.93 -11.03 -8.89
CA GLY A 339 -15.95 -12.30 -8.15
C GLY A 339 -14.62 -12.87 -7.70
N THR A 340 -13.47 -12.28 -8.04
CA THR A 340 -12.17 -12.82 -7.63
C THR A 340 -11.61 -12.22 -6.34
N GLY A 341 -12.35 -11.32 -5.65
CA GLY A 341 -11.86 -10.67 -4.42
C GLY A 341 -10.53 -9.92 -4.63
N CYS A 342 -10.24 -9.50 -5.87
CA CYS A 342 -8.99 -8.85 -6.20
C CYS A 342 -8.99 -7.41 -5.68
N VAL A 343 -7.92 -7.05 -4.97
CA VAL A 343 -7.58 -5.67 -4.63
C VAL A 343 -7.33 -4.89 -5.93
N GLY A 344 -7.93 -3.71 -6.08
CA GLY A 344 -7.66 -2.78 -7.19
C GLY A 344 -8.21 -3.25 -8.54
N TRP A 345 -9.53 -3.15 -8.74
CA TRP A 345 -10.14 -3.43 -10.04
C TRP A 345 -9.70 -2.41 -11.10
N GLU A 346 -9.68 -1.13 -10.74
CA GLU A 346 -9.25 -0.04 -11.61
C GLU A 346 -7.72 0.12 -11.57
N LEU A 347 -7.10 0.18 -12.75
CA LEU A 347 -5.68 0.42 -12.93
C LEU A 347 -5.44 1.75 -13.67
N THR A 348 -4.32 2.42 -13.40
CA THR A 348 -4.02 3.76 -13.93
C THR A 348 -3.19 3.73 -15.20
N ASN A 349 -3.20 4.82 -15.98
CA ASN A 349 -2.36 4.99 -17.17
C ASN A 349 -0.86 4.77 -16.87
N ALA A 350 -0.40 5.13 -15.67
CA ALA A 350 0.98 4.94 -15.24
C ALA A 350 1.40 3.46 -15.23
N GLU A 351 0.50 2.55 -14.85
CA GLU A 351 0.77 1.11 -14.76
C GLU A 351 0.92 0.49 -16.15
N PHE A 352 0.17 0.98 -17.13
CA PHE A 352 0.27 0.56 -18.53
C PHE A 352 1.36 1.28 -19.32
N LYS A 353 2.01 2.29 -18.74
CA LYS A 353 2.89 3.23 -19.46
C LYS A 353 2.20 3.84 -20.69
N LEU A 354 0.99 4.36 -20.51
CA LEU A 354 0.15 4.98 -21.55
C LEU A 354 0.24 6.51 -21.57
#